data_AF-A0AAW1P4P1-F1
#
_entry.id   AF-A0AAW1P4P1-F1
#
_cell.length_a   1.000
_cell.length_b   1.000
_cell.length_c   1.000
_cell.angle_alpha   90.00
_cell.angle_beta   90.00
_cell.angle_gamma   90.00
#
_symmetry.space_group_name_H-M   'P 1'
#
loop_
_entity.id
_entity.type
_entity.pdbx_description
1 polymer ?
#
loop_
_entity_poly.entity_id
_entity_poly.type
_entity_poly.pdbx_seq_one_letter_code
_entity_poly.pdbx_strand_id
1 'polypeptide(L)'
;MDGPVGHVWYSLLDKWVMPHRPKSNKAVVLKMLADQVLWAPIFSCVFFVFVYLLQGRPEAIVPTIQRKLVPMLLCNYALWPLAHLINFKFVPQQQRILYINCVQIIWSAYLSNLQKG
;
A
#
# COMPACT_ATOMS: atom_id res chain seq x y z
N MET A 1 -2.49 -0.32 -9.18
CA MET A 1 -3.05 -1.66 -9.46
C MET A 1 -3.95 -2.06 -8.28
N ASP A 2 -5.10 -1.41 -8.12
CA ASP A 2 -6.18 -1.86 -7.22
C ASP A 2 -7.03 -2.91 -7.94
N GLY A 3 -6.39 -4.01 -8.35
CA GLY A 3 -7.05 -5.09 -9.06
C GLY A 3 -8.00 -5.91 -8.16
N PRO A 4 -8.47 -7.08 -8.62
CA PRO A 4 -9.37 -7.96 -7.86
C PRO A 4 -8.89 -8.26 -6.43
N VAL A 5 -7.56 -8.38 -6.27
CA VAL A 5 -6.90 -8.69 -5.01
C VAL A 5 -7.07 -7.56 -3.96
N GLY A 6 -6.93 -6.30 -4.37
CA GLY A 6 -7.15 -5.15 -3.48
C GLY A 6 -8.62 -5.06 -3.04
N HIS A 7 -9.55 -5.36 -3.96
CA HIS A 7 -10.98 -5.41 -3.67
C HIS A 7 -11.33 -6.46 -2.60
N VAL A 8 -10.74 -7.65 -2.68
CA VAL A 8 -10.92 -8.72 -1.68
C VAL A 8 -10.35 -8.30 -0.33
N TRP A 9 -9.17 -7.68 -0.32
CA TRP A 9 -8.54 -7.21 0.91
C TRP A 9 -9.37 -6.15 1.64
N TYR A 10 -9.87 -5.13 0.92
CA TYR A 10 -10.74 -4.12 1.52
C TYR A 10 -12.07 -4.71 2.01
N SER A 11 -12.63 -5.69 1.31
CA SER A 11 -13.86 -6.38 1.74
C SER A 11 -13.63 -7.23 3.00
N LEU A 12 -12.45 -7.85 3.13
CA LEU A 12 -12.04 -8.53 4.37
C LEU A 12 -11.88 -7.53 5.51
N LEU A 13 -11.20 -6.41 5.30
CA LEU A 13 -11.05 -5.38 6.33
C LEU A 13 -12.41 -4.84 6.79
N ASP A 14 -13.37 -4.62 5.89
CA ASP A 14 -14.72 -4.17 6.25
C ASP A 14 -15.52 -5.23 7.04
N LYS A 15 -15.29 -6.52 6.80
CA LYS A 15 -15.94 -7.62 7.55
C LYS A 15 -15.31 -7.89 8.92
N TRP A 16 -13.98 -7.82 9.02
CA TRP A 16 -13.24 -8.24 10.20
C TRP A 16 -12.93 -7.08 11.16
N VAL A 17 -12.72 -5.86 10.65
CA VAL A 17 -12.37 -4.71 11.48
C VAL A 17 -13.60 -3.88 11.83
N MET A 18 -14.05 -4.04 13.09
CA MET A 18 -15.19 -3.32 13.68
C MET A 18 -16.45 -3.32 12.79
N PRO A 19 -17.01 -4.50 12.47
CA PRO A 19 -18.13 -4.64 11.53
C PRO A 19 -19.39 -3.87 11.95
N HIS A 20 -19.57 -3.62 13.25
CA HIS A 20 -20.71 -2.87 13.79
C HIS A 20 -20.55 -1.35 13.67
N ARG A 21 -19.33 -0.83 13.46
CA ARG A 21 -19.04 0.61 13.29
C ARG A 21 -17.87 0.85 12.30
N PRO A 22 -18.03 0.44 11.03
CA PRO A 22 -16.91 0.37 10.07
C PRO A 22 -16.33 1.73 9.68
N LYS A 23 -17.07 2.84 9.93
CA LYS A 23 -16.66 4.23 9.67
C LYS A 23 -16.17 4.99 10.91
N SER A 24 -16.13 4.36 12.09
CA SER A 24 -15.60 5.01 13.29
C SER A 24 -14.13 5.39 13.09
N ASN A 25 -13.68 6.52 13.66
CA ASN A 25 -12.27 6.91 13.64
C ASN A 25 -11.34 5.77 14.08
N LYS A 26 -11.75 4.97 15.08
CA LYS A 26 -10.98 3.79 15.52
C LYS A 26 -10.91 2.69 14.45
N ALA A 27 -12.01 2.41 13.76
CA ALA A 27 -12.05 1.41 12.70
C ALA A 27 -11.19 1.83 11.50
N VAL A 28 -11.24 3.11 11.12
CA VAL A 28 -10.44 3.67 10.03
C VAL A 28 -8.94 3.60 10.34
N VAL A 29 -8.53 3.98 11.55
CA VAL A 29 -7.12 3.89 11.97
C VAL A 29 -6.65 2.44 11.99
N LEU A 30 -7.45 1.50 12.49
CA LEU A 30 -7.05 0.09 12.54
C LEU A 30 -6.94 -0.53 11.14
N LYS A 31 -7.84 -0.19 10.21
CA LYS A 31 -7.77 -0.62 8.81
C LYS A 31 -6.53 -0.06 8.12
N MET A 32 -6.22 1.23 8.33
CA MET A 32 -4.99 1.84 7.83
C MET A 32 -3.75 1.14 8.38
N LEU A 33 -3.69 0.86 9.68
CA LEU A 33 -2.56 0.13 10.27
C LEU A 33 -2.41 -1.27 9.69
N ALA A 34 -3.52 -1.99 9.48
CA ALA A 34 -3.49 -3.31 8.84
C ALA A 34 -2.98 -3.24 7.38
N ASP A 35 -3.42 -2.24 6.61
CA ASP A 35 -2.91 -1.98 5.26
C ASP A 35 -1.40 -1.72 5.27
N GLN A 36 -0.94 -0.83 6.15
CA GLN A 36 0.45 -0.40 6.17
C GLN A 36 1.37 -1.51 6.70
N VAL A 37 0.95 -2.27 7.72
CA VAL A 37 1.81 -3.26 8.41
C VAL A 37 1.76 -4.64 7.76
N LEU A 38 0.65 -5.04 7.15
CA LEU A 38 0.50 -6.37 6.56
C LEU A 38 0.52 -6.31 5.04
N TRP A 39 -0.37 -5.49 4.47
CA TRP A 39 -0.57 -5.50 3.03
C TRP A 39 0.63 -4.94 2.26
N ALA A 40 1.15 -3.78 2.69
CA ALA A 40 2.29 -3.14 2.04
C ALA A 40 3.56 -4.01 2.00
N PRO A 41 4.03 -4.64 3.10
CA PRO A 41 5.23 -5.49 3.04
C PRO A 41 5.00 -6.80 2.28
N ILE A 42 3.85 -7.47 2.45
CA ILE A 42 3.55 -8.71 1.71
C ILE A 42 3.53 -8.43 0.21
N PHE A 43 2.83 -7.38 -0.22
CA PHE A 43 2.74 -7.01 -1.62
C PHE A 43 4.10 -6.61 -2.20
N SER A 44 4.91 -5.86 -1.43
CA SER A 44 6.27 -5.48 -1.84
C SER A 44 7.18 -6.69 -2.03
N CYS A 45 7.11 -7.68 -1.12
CA CYS A 45 7.86 -8.92 -1.26
C CYS A 45 7.43 -9.72 -2.49
N VAL A 46 6.12 -9.90 -2.71
CA VAL A 46 5.58 -10.60 -3.90
C VAL A 46 6.01 -9.88 -5.18
N PHE A 47 5.96 -8.55 -5.19
CA PHE A 47 6.41 -7.75 -6.33
C PHE A 47 7.89 -7.98 -6.64
N PHE A 48 8.77 -7.90 -5.63
CA PHE A 48 10.20 -8.17 -5.84
C PHE A 48 10.45 -9.60 -6.32
N VAL A 49 9.83 -10.60 -5.69
CA VAL A 49 9.93 -12.00 -6.14
C VAL A 49 9.56 -12.13 -7.61
N PHE A 50 8.40 -11.59 -8.01
CA PHE A 50 7.92 -11.67 -9.37
C PHE A 50 8.88 -10.99 -10.37
N VAL A 51 9.32 -9.77 -10.06
CA VAL A 51 10.23 -9.01 -10.94
C VAL A 51 11.57 -9.73 -11.13
N TYR A 52 12.19 -10.22 -10.05
CA TYR A 52 13.50 -10.87 -10.14
C TYR A 52 13.43 -12.28 -10.74
N LEU A 53 12.31 -12.99 -10.59
CA LEU A 53 12.07 -14.24 -11.31
C LEU A 53 11.95 -14.00 -12.83
N LEU A 54 11.21 -12.97 -13.25
CA LEU A 54 11.11 -12.62 -14.67
C LEU A 54 12.45 -12.15 -15.27
N GLN A 55 13.32 -11.55 -14.46
CA GLN A 55 14.67 -11.18 -14.86
C GLN A 55 15.66 -12.35 -14.87
N GLY A 56 15.23 -13.56 -14.46
CA GLY A 56 16.10 -14.73 -14.36
C GLY A 56 17.17 -14.63 -13.27
N ARG A 57 16.93 -13.83 -12.23
CA ARG A 57 17.87 -13.56 -11.12
C ARG A 57 17.28 -13.90 -9.75
N PRO A 58 16.85 -15.16 -9.51
CA PRO A 58 16.24 -15.56 -8.23
C PRO A 58 17.15 -15.32 -7.02
N GLU A 59 18.47 -15.40 -7.20
CA GLU A 59 19.49 -15.17 -6.17
C GLU A 59 19.48 -13.73 -5.63
N ALA A 60 18.99 -12.76 -6.42
CA ALA A 60 18.93 -11.36 -6.02
C ALA A 60 17.70 -11.03 -5.16
N ILE A 61 16.73 -11.95 -5.02
CA ILE A 61 15.47 -11.72 -4.28
C ILE A 61 15.75 -11.43 -2.80
N VAL A 62 16.37 -12.37 -2.09
CA VAL A 62 16.58 -12.27 -0.64
C VAL A 62 17.47 -11.07 -0.28
N PRO A 63 18.62 -10.84 -0.94
CA PRO A 63 19.46 -9.67 -0.67
C PRO A 63 18.74 -8.35 -0.94
N THR A 64 17.88 -8.30 -1.98
CA THR A 64 17.12 -7.08 -2.30
C THR A 64 16.05 -6.80 -1.26
N ILE A 65 15.31 -7.81 -0.82
CA ILE A 65 14.32 -7.65 0.25
C ILE A 65 15.02 -7.17 1.52
N GLN A 66 16.12 -7.79 1.93
CA GLN A 66 16.85 -7.40 3.14
C GLN A 66 17.36 -5.94 3.09
N ARG A 67 17.87 -5.49 1.94
CA ARG A 67 18.40 -4.12 1.82
C ARG A 67 17.33 -3.07 1.56
N LYS A 68 16.32 -3.38 0.76
CA LYS A 68 15.39 -2.38 0.21
C LYS A 68 14.03 -2.35 0.88
N LEU A 69 13.62 -3.42 1.56
CA LEU A 69 12.27 -3.48 2.14
C LEU A 69 12.06 -2.39 3.20
N VAL A 70 12.98 -2.25 4.16
CA VAL A 70 12.83 -1.25 5.24
C VAL A 70 12.87 0.20 4.70
N PRO A 71 13.85 0.61 3.88
CA PRO A 71 13.84 1.94 3.27
C PRO A 71 12.58 2.20 2.43
N MET A 72 12.12 1.20 1.68
CA MET A 72 10.90 1.31 0.87
C MET A 72 9.65 1.50 1.74
N LEU A 73 9.52 0.76 2.85
CA LEU A 73 8.41 0.90 3.78
C LEU A 73 8.41 2.26 4.47
N LEU A 74 9.57 2.75 4.93
CA LEU A 74 9.67 4.07 5.55
C LEU A 74 9.27 5.18 4.56
N CYS A 75 9.71 5.07 3.31
CA CYS A 75 9.32 5.98 2.25
C CYS A 75 7.80 5.91 2.00
N ASN A 76 7.23 4.69 1.95
CA ASN A 76 5.80 4.48 1.81
C ASN A 76 5.00 5.14 2.97
N TYR A 77 5.48 4.98 4.20
CA TYR A 77 4.86 5.56 5.39
C TYR A 77 4.91 7.09 5.45
N ALA A 78 5.71 7.76 4.62
CA ALA A 78 5.78 9.22 4.59
C ALA A 78 4.51 9.87 4.01
N LEU A 79 3.85 9.21 3.05
CA LEU A 79 2.71 9.77 2.31
C LEU A 79 1.43 8.94 2.46
N TRP A 80 1.57 7.62 2.38
CA TRP A 80 0.43 6.71 2.24
C TRP A 80 -0.50 6.66 3.45
N PRO A 81 -0.03 6.70 4.71
CA PRO A 81 -0.93 6.72 5.87
C PRO A 81 -1.91 7.88 5.83
N LEU A 82 -1.45 9.10 5.51
CA LEU A 82 -2.31 10.28 5.40
C LEU A 82 -3.27 10.16 4.21
N ALA A 83 -2.78 9.70 3.06
CA ALA A 83 -3.63 9.47 1.89
C ALA A 83 -4.74 8.44 2.17
N HIS A 84 -4.43 7.33 2.83
CA HIS A 84 -5.42 6.32 3.19
C HIS A 84 -6.41 6.82 4.25
N LEU A 85 -5.97 7.61 5.24
CA LEU A 85 -6.89 8.25 6.19
C LEU A 85 -7.91 9.14 5.48
N ILE A 86 -7.47 9.96 4.51
CA ILE A 86 -8.36 10.79 3.71
C ILE A 86 -9.29 9.94 2.86
N ASN A 87 -8.74 8.91 2.21
CA ASN A 87 -9.49 8.01 1.33
C ASN A 87 -10.62 7.28 2.06
N PHE A 88 -10.32 6.67 3.21
CA PHE A 88 -11.32 5.91 3.96
C PHE A 88 -12.35 6.80 4.65
N LYS A 89 -11.97 8.01 5.06
CA LYS A 89 -12.85 8.94 5.80
C LYS A 89 -13.74 9.79 4.90
N PHE A 90 -13.21 10.30 3.80
CA PHE A 90 -13.89 11.34 3.00
C PHE A 90 -14.27 10.89 1.59
N VAL A 91 -13.60 9.88 1.02
CA VAL A 91 -13.83 9.48 -0.38
C VAL A 91 -14.92 8.39 -0.47
N PRO A 92 -15.98 8.61 -1.28
CA PRO A 92 -16.99 7.58 -1.56
C PRO A 92 -16.36 6.31 -2.14
N GLN A 93 -16.88 5.15 -1.78
CA GLN A 93 -16.28 3.84 -2.11
C GLN A 93 -15.93 3.68 -3.59
N GLN A 94 -16.81 4.12 -4.50
CA GLN A 94 -16.62 4.00 -5.95
C GLN A 94 -15.46 4.88 -6.48
N GLN A 95 -15.10 5.95 -5.78
CA GLN A 95 -14.08 6.91 -6.18
C GLN A 95 -12.72 6.69 -5.49
N ARG A 96 -12.64 5.75 -4.54
CA ARG A 96 -11.40 5.50 -3.77
C ARG A 96 -10.22 5.13 -4.66
N ILE A 97 -10.48 4.34 -5.70
CA ILE A 97 -9.45 3.94 -6.67
C ILE A 97 -8.96 5.15 -7.46
N LEU A 98 -9.87 6.03 -7.91
CA LEU A 98 -9.50 7.24 -8.63
C LEU A 98 -8.61 8.15 -7.76
N TYR A 99 -9.00 8.37 -6.52
CA TYR A 99 -8.21 9.15 -5.54
C TYR A 99 -6.80 8.58 -5.35
N ILE A 100 -6.69 7.27 -5.12
CA ILE A 100 -5.41 6.59 -4.92
C ILE A 100 -4.51 6.73 -6.15
N ASN A 101 -5.07 6.61 -7.36
CA ASN A 101 -4.30 6.82 -8.59
C ASN A 101 -3.78 8.27 -8.73
N CYS A 102 -4.56 9.28 -8.34
CA CYS A 102 -4.09 10.67 -8.34
C CYS A 102 -2.91 10.87 -7.36
N VAL A 103 -3.02 10.34 -6.14
CA VAL A 103 -1.93 10.40 -5.14
C VAL A 103 -0.69 9.66 -5.64
N GLN A 104 -0.87 8.52 -6.31
CA GLN A 104 0.23 7.73 -6.90
C GLN A 104 1.05 8.55 -7.91
N ILE A 105 0.42 9.41 -8.71
CA ILE A 105 1.13 10.27 -9.66
C ILE A 105 2.04 11.26 -8.92
N ILE A 106 1.52 11.92 -7.88
CA ILE A 106 2.29 12.85 -7.04
C ILE A 106 3.46 12.13 -6.37
N TRP A 107 3.21 10.93 -5.85
CA TRP A 107 4.22 10.08 -5.23
C TRP A 107 5.35 9.70 -6.20
N SER A 108 4.99 9.32 -7.43
CA SER A 108 5.95 8.91 -8.45
C SER A 108 6.83 10.09 -8.88
N ALA A 109 6.27 11.30 -8.94
CA ALA A 109 7.02 12.52 -9.20
C ALA A 109 8.00 12.83 -8.05
N TYR A 110 7.57 12.69 -6.80
CA TYR A 110 8.42 12.89 -5.62
C TYR A 110 9.61 11.92 -5.60
N LEU A 111 9.36 10.61 -5.77
CA LEU A 111 10.41 9.59 -5.83
C LEU A 111 11.41 9.83 -6.97
N SER A 112 10.92 10.26 -8.14
CA SER A 112 11.79 10.57 -9.28
C SER A 112 12.75 11.73 -9.00
N ASN A 113 12.35 12.69 -8.17
CA ASN A 113 13.23 13.80 -7.77
C ASN A 113 14.25 13.35 -6.72
N LEU A 114 13.85 12.51 -5.76
CA LEU A 114 14.76 11.94 -4.76
C LEU A 114 15.85 11.03 -5.35
N GLN A 115 15.59 10.38 -6.49
CA GLN A 115 16.58 9.53 -7.18
C GLN A 115 17.62 10.31 -7.99
N LYS A 116 17.42 11.62 -8.20
CA LYS A 116 18.28 12.47 -9.03
C LYS A 116 19.27 13.34 -8.24
N GLY A 117 19.12 13.44 -6.93
CA GLY A 117 20.02 14.17 -6.02
C GLY A 117 20.91 13.23 -5.24
#